data_AF-F7QS13-F1
#
_entry.id   AF-F7QS13-F1
#
_cell.length_a   1.000
_cell.length_b   1.000
_cell.length_c   1.000
_cell.angle_alpha   90.00
_cell.angle_beta   90.00
_cell.angle_gamma   90.00
#
_symmetry.space_group_name_H-M   'P 1'
#
loop_
_entity.id
_entity.type
_entity.pdbx_description
1 polymer ?
#
loop_
_entity_poly.entity_id
_entity_poly.type
_entity_poly.pdbx_seq_one_letter_code
_entity_poly.pdbx_strand_id
1 'polypeptide(L)'
;MEKIIDNLISKDDLFKTLENRFNKNIYRHPNIKWDEIASLLENDSEKISSLSYLETSGGKPDVTEINNQIVFIDFCKESPKERRSLCYDKSARVNRKKFPPVSSVCEVCKQWNVNLLTKDDYRSLQNIQEVDLKTSSWLLTPDSIRQHGGAIFGDRRYDTTFIYHNGADSYYASRGFRAKLILK
;
A
#
# COMPACT_ATOMS: atom_id res chain seq x y z
N MET A 1 -18.85 -7.92 0.42
CA MET A 1 -18.10 -6.67 0.26
C MET A 1 -17.89 -6.52 -1.22
N GLU A 2 -18.36 -5.44 -1.84
CA GLU A 2 -18.07 -5.21 -3.26
C GLU A 2 -16.55 -5.20 -3.44
N LYS A 3 -16.06 -6.00 -4.39
CA LYS A 3 -14.63 -6.03 -4.68
C LYS A 3 -14.28 -4.69 -5.33
N ILE A 4 -13.26 -4.02 -4.82
CA ILE A 4 -12.72 -2.80 -5.44
C ILE A 4 -12.08 -3.13 -6.80
N ILE A 5 -11.69 -4.39 -7.02
CA ILE A 5 -11.09 -4.88 -8.25
C ILE A 5 -11.71 -6.23 -8.61
N ASP A 6 -12.24 -6.32 -9.83
CA ASP A 6 -12.88 -7.54 -10.34
C ASP A 6 -11.98 -8.37 -11.28
N ASN A 7 -11.04 -7.73 -12.00
CA ASN A 7 -10.19 -8.40 -12.98
C ASN A 7 -8.71 -8.31 -12.61
N LEU A 8 -8.15 -9.42 -12.13
CA LEU A 8 -6.73 -9.51 -11.78
C LEU A 8 -5.88 -9.79 -13.03
N ILE A 9 -4.67 -9.24 -13.02
CA ILE A 9 -3.63 -9.59 -13.99
C ILE A 9 -3.27 -11.08 -13.85
N SER A 10 -3.00 -11.73 -14.99
CA SER A 10 -2.58 -13.14 -15.04
C SER A 10 -1.24 -13.33 -14.33
N LYS A 11 -0.94 -14.56 -13.87
CA LYS A 11 0.35 -14.87 -13.22
C LYS A 11 1.52 -14.52 -14.14
N ASP A 12 1.47 -14.95 -15.40
CA ASP A 12 2.59 -14.78 -16.33
C ASP A 12 2.83 -13.28 -16.66
N ASP A 13 1.75 -12.52 -16.88
CA ASP A 13 1.86 -11.07 -17.12
C ASP A 13 2.32 -10.32 -15.87
N LEU A 14 1.89 -10.76 -14.68
CA LEU A 14 2.35 -10.21 -13.42
C LEU A 14 3.87 -10.41 -13.27
N PHE A 15 4.37 -11.64 -13.41
CA PHE A 15 5.79 -11.94 -13.27
C PHE A 15 6.63 -11.13 -14.26
N LYS A 16 6.21 -11.09 -15.53
CA LYS A 16 6.85 -10.26 -16.55
C LYS A 16 6.85 -8.78 -16.18
N THR A 17 5.76 -8.27 -15.64
CA THR A 17 5.63 -6.87 -15.24
C THR A 17 6.54 -6.54 -14.05
N LEU A 18 6.57 -7.40 -13.04
CA LEU A 18 7.40 -7.26 -11.84
C LEU A 18 8.89 -7.35 -12.19
N GLU A 19 9.30 -8.34 -12.98
CA GLU A 19 10.70 -8.52 -13.42
C GLU A 19 11.22 -7.31 -14.19
N ASN A 20 10.44 -6.85 -15.17
CA ASN A 20 10.80 -5.67 -15.95
C ASN A 20 10.92 -4.42 -15.09
N ARG A 21 10.12 -4.31 -14.02
CA ARG A 21 10.19 -3.18 -13.08
C ARG A 21 11.40 -3.29 -12.16
N PHE A 22 11.65 -4.49 -11.62
CA PHE A 22 12.80 -4.81 -10.80
C PHE A 22 14.10 -4.40 -11.52
N ASN A 23 14.31 -4.95 -12.73
CA ASN A 23 15.51 -4.69 -13.53
C ASN A 23 15.70 -3.20 -13.91
N LYS A 24 14.61 -2.42 -14.00
CA LYS A 24 14.68 -0.98 -14.27
C LYS A 24 14.98 -0.14 -13.03
N ASN A 25 14.82 -0.69 -11.82
CA ASN A 25 14.94 0.04 -10.56
C ASN A 25 15.92 -0.62 -9.58
N ILE A 26 17.04 -1.16 -10.08
CA ILE A 26 18.07 -1.86 -9.30
C ILE A 26 18.53 -1.07 -8.06
N TYR A 27 18.52 0.27 -8.12
CA TYR A 27 18.87 1.14 -7.00
C TYR A 27 18.00 0.94 -5.75
N ARG A 28 16.79 0.37 -5.88
CA ARG A 28 15.89 0.06 -4.75
C ARG A 28 16.27 -1.23 -4.01
N HIS A 29 17.10 -2.06 -4.64
CA HIS A 29 17.42 -3.42 -4.19
C HIS A 29 18.80 -3.88 -4.71
N PRO A 30 19.90 -3.15 -4.39
CA PRO A 30 21.21 -3.38 -5.01
C PRO A 30 21.83 -4.76 -4.75
N ASN A 31 21.39 -5.44 -3.69
CA ASN A 31 21.95 -6.73 -3.24
C ASN A 31 20.99 -7.91 -3.40
N ILE A 32 19.87 -7.72 -4.10
CA ILE A 32 18.82 -8.74 -4.26
C ILE A 32 18.81 -9.16 -5.74
N LYS A 33 18.67 -10.45 -6.00
CA LYS A 33 18.52 -10.98 -7.36
C LYS A 33 17.06 -11.32 -7.66
N TRP A 34 16.64 -11.07 -8.90
CA TRP A 34 15.27 -11.39 -9.33
C TRP A 34 14.94 -12.87 -9.14
N ASP A 35 15.85 -13.78 -9.48
CA ASP A 35 15.64 -15.22 -9.34
C ASP A 35 15.31 -15.64 -7.89
N GLU A 36 15.93 -14.99 -6.91
CA GLU A 36 15.62 -15.21 -5.48
C GLU A 36 14.19 -14.80 -5.16
N ILE A 37 13.74 -13.65 -5.68
CA ILE A 37 12.37 -13.15 -5.50
C ILE A 37 11.34 -14.01 -6.23
N ALA A 38 11.61 -14.38 -7.48
CA ALA A 38 10.72 -15.21 -8.28
C ALA A 38 10.48 -16.57 -7.61
N SER A 39 11.54 -17.19 -7.05
CA SER A 39 11.43 -18.47 -6.33
C SER A 39 10.55 -18.39 -5.08
N LEU A 40 10.51 -17.24 -4.39
CA LEU A 40 9.65 -17.01 -3.22
C LEU A 40 8.17 -16.84 -3.59
N LEU A 41 7.86 -16.53 -4.85
CA LEU A 41 6.51 -16.31 -5.34
C LEU A 41 5.95 -17.53 -6.09
N GLU A 42 6.79 -18.30 -6.78
CA GLU A 42 6.37 -19.25 -7.81
C GLU A 42 5.29 -20.25 -7.36
N ASN A 43 5.38 -20.70 -6.10
CA ASN A 43 4.45 -21.66 -5.48
C ASN A 43 3.54 -21.05 -4.41
N ASP A 44 3.53 -19.73 -4.24
CA ASP A 44 2.73 -19.02 -3.24
C ASP A 44 1.57 -18.27 -3.92
N SER A 45 0.48 -18.99 -4.15
CA SER A 45 -0.71 -18.46 -4.85
C SER A 45 -1.36 -17.29 -4.10
N GLU A 46 -1.22 -17.23 -2.78
CA GLU A 46 -1.75 -16.14 -1.96
C GLU A 46 -0.94 -14.86 -2.18
N LYS A 47 0.40 -14.93 -2.11
CA LYS A 47 1.27 -13.77 -2.44
C LYS A 47 1.10 -13.30 -3.88
N ILE A 48 0.96 -14.23 -4.83
CA ILE A 48 0.68 -13.88 -6.23
C ILE A 48 -0.63 -13.10 -6.32
N SER A 49 -1.69 -13.57 -5.66
CA SER A 49 -2.99 -12.89 -5.64
C SER A 49 -2.89 -11.49 -5.01
N SER A 50 -2.19 -11.35 -3.89
CA SER A 50 -1.92 -10.07 -3.24
C SER A 50 -1.20 -9.10 -4.18
N LEU A 51 -0.15 -9.55 -4.87
CA LEU A 51 0.58 -8.73 -5.84
C LEU A 51 -0.26 -8.38 -7.06
N SER A 52 -1.12 -9.28 -7.56
CA SER A 52 -2.06 -8.97 -8.62
C SER A 52 -3.02 -7.84 -8.19
N TYR A 53 -3.54 -7.88 -6.95
CA TYR A 53 -4.36 -6.77 -6.44
C TYR A 53 -3.58 -5.46 -6.39
N LEU A 54 -2.33 -5.49 -5.91
CA LEU A 54 -1.50 -4.29 -5.84
C LEU A 54 -1.18 -3.71 -7.22
N GLU A 55 -0.85 -4.57 -8.19
CA GLU A 55 -0.56 -4.18 -9.56
C GLU A 55 -1.81 -3.62 -10.24
N THR A 56 -2.93 -4.36 -10.25
CA THR A 56 -4.17 -3.95 -10.95
C THR A 56 -4.72 -2.64 -10.42
N SER A 57 -4.59 -2.37 -9.11
CA SER A 57 -5.04 -1.09 -8.54
C SER A 57 -4.11 0.09 -8.83
N GLY A 58 -3.00 -0.12 -9.54
CA GLY A 58 -2.06 0.92 -9.94
C GLY A 58 -0.98 1.23 -8.90
N GLY A 59 -0.75 0.32 -7.96
CA GLY A 59 0.28 0.44 -6.92
C GLY A 59 1.72 0.42 -7.44
N LYS A 60 1.93 -0.26 -8.57
CA LYS A 60 3.27 -0.53 -9.14
C LYS A 60 4.21 -1.12 -8.08
N PRO A 61 3.84 -2.24 -7.43
CA PRO A 61 4.66 -2.88 -6.40
C PRO A 61 6.05 -3.22 -6.94
N ASP A 62 7.08 -2.98 -6.15
CA ASP A 62 8.46 -3.36 -6.46
C ASP A 62 9.20 -3.76 -5.18
N VAL A 63 10.34 -4.43 -5.34
CA VAL A 63 11.10 -5.00 -4.24
C VAL A 63 11.99 -3.95 -3.58
N THR A 64 12.03 -3.98 -2.26
CA THR A 64 13.03 -3.27 -1.45
C THR A 64 13.22 -3.97 -0.10
N GLU A 65 14.24 -3.55 0.64
CA GLU A 65 14.48 -4.00 2.00
C GLU A 65 14.12 -2.89 2.99
N ILE A 66 13.19 -3.16 3.90
CA ILE A 66 12.77 -2.22 4.94
C ILE A 66 12.77 -2.97 6.28
N ASN A 67 13.45 -2.41 7.29
CA ASN A 67 13.55 -3.00 8.63
C ASN A 67 14.04 -4.46 8.60
N ASN A 68 15.03 -4.76 7.76
CA ASN A 68 15.62 -6.09 7.55
C ASN A 68 14.62 -7.13 7.00
N GLN A 69 13.53 -6.67 6.39
CA GLN A 69 12.55 -7.52 5.71
C GLN A 69 12.58 -7.23 4.21
N ILE A 70 12.52 -8.29 3.40
CA ILE A 70 12.38 -8.14 1.95
C ILE A 70 10.89 -8.04 1.66
N VAL A 71 10.48 -6.94 1.06
CA VAL A 71 9.07 -6.63 0.80
C VAL A 71 8.83 -6.22 -0.63
N PHE A 72 7.65 -6.53 -1.15
CA PHE A 72 7.06 -5.71 -2.21
C PHE A 72 6.33 -4.54 -1.57
N ILE A 73 6.50 -3.33 -2.13
CA ILE A 73 5.83 -2.12 -1.66
C ILE A 73 5.42 -1.24 -2.85
N ASP A 74 4.32 -0.48 -2.72
CA ASP A 74 3.86 0.41 -3.78
C ASP A 74 4.83 1.57 -4.06
N PHE A 75 5.42 1.58 -5.26
CA PHE A 75 6.30 2.65 -5.75
C PHE A 75 5.62 3.63 -6.72
N CYS A 76 4.29 3.56 -6.90
CA CYS A 76 3.57 4.57 -7.67
C CYS A 76 3.80 5.98 -7.11
N LYS A 77 3.86 7.01 -7.97
CA LYS A 77 4.17 8.38 -7.53
C LYS A 77 3.13 8.96 -6.57
N GLU A 78 1.87 8.65 -6.77
CA GLU A 78 0.75 9.10 -5.93
C GLU A 78 -0.06 7.89 -5.50
N SER A 79 -0.65 7.95 -4.29
CA SER A 79 -1.56 6.91 -3.81
C SER A 79 -2.56 6.50 -4.91
N PRO A 80 -2.75 5.21 -5.20
CA PRO A 80 -3.46 4.81 -6.41
C PRO A 80 -4.92 5.26 -6.42
N LYS A 81 -5.42 5.73 -7.57
CA LYS A 81 -6.77 6.34 -7.69
C LYS A 81 -7.88 5.39 -7.22
N GLU A 82 -7.78 4.11 -7.59
CA GLU A 82 -8.74 3.05 -7.21
C GLU A 82 -8.72 2.71 -5.72
N ARG A 83 -7.76 3.25 -4.96
CA ARG A 83 -7.61 3.03 -3.52
C ARG A 83 -7.94 4.26 -2.68
N ARG A 84 -8.48 5.32 -3.28
CA ARG A 84 -8.79 6.60 -2.61
C ARG A 84 -10.22 6.64 -2.09
N SER A 85 -10.52 7.69 -1.31
CA SER A 85 -11.86 7.93 -0.77
C SER A 85 -12.38 6.84 0.17
N LEU A 86 -11.47 6.14 0.85
CA LEU A 86 -11.79 5.17 1.89
C LEU A 86 -11.49 5.77 3.27
N CYS A 87 -12.35 5.46 4.23
CA CYS A 87 -12.06 5.72 5.65
C CYS A 87 -11.12 4.64 6.20
N TYR A 88 -10.61 4.84 7.41
CA TYR A 88 -9.54 4.02 7.96
C TYR A 88 -9.95 2.55 8.16
N ASP A 89 -11.02 2.30 8.93
CA ASP A 89 -11.45 0.93 9.25
C ASP A 89 -12.98 0.73 9.21
N LYS A 90 -13.37 -0.54 9.37
CA LYS A 90 -14.78 -0.97 9.34
C LYS A 90 -15.63 -0.27 10.39
N SER A 91 -15.12 -0.09 11.61
CA SER A 91 -15.87 0.55 12.70
C SER A 91 -16.16 2.01 12.34
N ALA A 92 -15.17 2.72 11.82
CA ALA A 92 -15.32 4.08 11.34
C ALA A 92 -16.32 4.18 10.17
N ARG A 93 -16.28 3.22 9.24
CA ARG A 93 -17.20 3.14 8.10
C ARG A 93 -18.64 2.92 8.51
N VAL A 94 -18.90 1.92 9.36
CA VAL A 94 -20.25 1.51 9.75
C VAL A 94 -20.92 2.55 10.64
N ASN A 95 -20.15 3.23 11.49
CA ASN A 95 -20.68 4.27 12.38
C ASN A 95 -20.90 5.62 11.66
N ARG A 96 -20.49 5.75 10.40
CA ARG A 96 -20.66 6.98 9.63
C ARG A 96 -22.09 7.09 9.10
N LYS A 97 -22.81 8.10 9.59
CA LYS A 97 -24.23 8.34 9.22
C LYS A 97 -24.43 8.94 7.83
N LYS A 98 -23.48 9.75 7.35
CA LYS A 98 -23.60 10.48 6.08
C LYS A 98 -22.51 10.05 5.11
N PHE A 99 -22.94 9.55 3.96
CA PHE A 99 -22.05 9.12 2.87
C PHE A 99 -20.96 8.14 3.37
N PRO A 100 -21.32 6.96 3.89
CA PRO A 100 -20.31 5.95 4.19
C PRO A 100 -19.57 5.57 2.90
N PRO A 101 -18.23 5.48 2.91
CA PRO A 101 -17.48 5.03 1.74
C PRO A 101 -17.79 3.54 1.46
N VAL A 102 -17.53 3.11 0.22
CA VAL A 102 -17.79 1.73 -0.23
C VAL A 102 -17.08 0.67 0.62
N SER A 103 -15.89 1.00 1.15
CA SER A 103 -15.11 0.14 2.02
C SER A 103 -14.19 0.97 2.93
N SER A 104 -13.36 0.30 3.72
CA SER A 104 -12.32 0.90 4.54
C SER A 104 -10.94 0.35 4.20
N VAL A 105 -9.88 1.11 4.48
CA VAL A 105 -8.50 0.72 4.17
C VAL A 105 -8.14 -0.61 4.82
N CYS A 106 -8.46 -0.79 6.11
CA CYS A 106 -8.16 -2.03 6.82
C CYS A 106 -8.91 -3.24 6.27
N GLU A 107 -10.16 -3.07 5.82
CA GLU A 107 -10.92 -4.14 5.19
C GLU A 107 -10.30 -4.57 3.86
N VAL A 108 -9.86 -3.59 3.06
CA VAL A 108 -9.20 -3.86 1.76
C VAL A 108 -7.86 -4.55 1.97
N CYS A 109 -7.03 -4.05 2.90
CA CYS A 109 -5.74 -4.69 3.21
C CYS A 109 -5.93 -6.14 3.68
N LYS A 110 -6.94 -6.39 4.53
CA LYS A 110 -7.29 -7.74 4.98
C LYS A 110 -7.76 -8.62 3.83
N GLN A 111 -8.60 -8.10 2.94
CA GLN A 111 -9.10 -8.86 1.78
C GLN A 111 -7.98 -9.22 0.81
N TRP A 112 -7.01 -8.34 0.61
CA TRP A 112 -5.89 -8.54 -0.31
C TRP A 112 -4.70 -9.25 0.32
N ASN A 113 -4.79 -9.62 1.60
CA ASN A 113 -3.69 -10.18 2.38
C ASN A 113 -2.39 -9.35 2.28
N VAL A 114 -2.50 -8.04 2.49
CA VAL A 114 -1.36 -7.10 2.49
C VAL A 114 -1.34 -6.26 3.75
N ASN A 115 -0.18 -5.71 4.08
CA ASN A 115 -0.01 -4.84 5.23
C ASN A 115 -0.10 -3.37 4.84
N LEU A 116 -0.87 -2.59 5.59
CA LEU A 116 -0.81 -1.13 5.53
C LEU A 116 0.57 -0.67 6.03
N LEU A 117 1.14 0.34 5.38
CA LEU A 117 2.46 0.84 5.78
C LEU A 117 2.43 1.43 7.18
N THR A 118 3.43 1.08 8.00
CA THR A 118 3.71 1.81 9.23
C THR A 118 4.29 3.19 8.91
N LYS A 119 4.32 4.07 9.92
CA LYS A 119 5.00 5.38 9.82
C LYS A 119 6.45 5.24 9.36
N ASP A 120 7.15 4.21 9.84
CA ASP A 120 8.58 4.04 9.54
C ASP A 120 8.77 3.41 8.15
N ASP A 121 7.91 2.47 7.74
CA ASP A 121 7.88 1.98 6.34
C ASP A 121 7.68 3.15 5.36
N TYR A 122 6.75 4.05 5.67
CA TYR A 122 6.43 5.19 4.82
C TYR A 122 7.59 6.18 4.69
N ARG A 123 8.30 6.44 5.81
CA ARG A 123 9.52 7.28 5.80
C ARG A 123 10.64 6.62 5.01
N SER A 124 10.87 5.32 5.18
CA SER A 124 11.85 4.58 4.39
C SER A 124 11.54 4.64 2.90
N LEU A 125 10.28 4.44 2.51
CA LEU A 125 9.82 4.58 1.12
C LEU A 125 10.12 5.99 0.58
N GLN A 126 9.77 7.04 1.32
CA GLN A 126 10.01 8.44 0.96
C GLN A 126 11.51 8.80 0.82
N ASN A 127 12.39 8.09 1.51
CA ASN A 127 13.85 8.26 1.37
C ASN A 127 14.39 7.57 0.11
N ILE A 128 13.75 6.50 -0.35
CA ILE A 128 14.12 5.78 -1.58
C ILE A 128 13.58 6.50 -2.80
N GLN A 129 12.31 6.95 -2.74
CA GLN A 129 11.66 7.67 -3.82
C GLN A 129 10.61 8.63 -3.27
N GLU A 130 10.60 9.85 -3.79
CA GLU A 130 9.52 10.80 -3.52
C GLU A 130 8.17 10.26 -3.98
N VAL A 131 7.22 10.21 -3.05
CA VAL A 131 5.85 9.78 -3.31
C VAL A 131 4.84 10.69 -2.61
N ASP A 132 3.58 10.61 -3.01
CA ASP A 132 2.45 11.36 -2.44
C ASP A 132 2.69 12.88 -2.42
N LEU A 133 3.18 13.43 -3.54
CA LEU A 133 3.45 14.87 -3.71
C LEU A 133 2.17 15.68 -3.92
N LYS A 134 1.08 15.03 -4.32
CA LYS A 134 -0.24 15.65 -4.56
C LYS A 134 -1.37 14.95 -3.82
N THR A 135 -1.09 13.80 -3.24
CA THR A 135 -2.03 12.98 -2.48
C THR A 135 -1.54 12.77 -1.06
N SER A 136 -2.26 11.95 -0.31
CA SER A 136 -1.85 11.47 1.02
C SER A 136 -2.25 10.00 1.17
N SER A 137 -1.55 9.29 2.05
CA SER A 137 -1.78 7.87 2.31
C SER A 137 -2.11 7.62 3.77
N TRP A 138 -3.18 6.88 4.04
CA TRP A 138 -3.42 6.30 5.37
C TRP A 138 -2.25 5.40 5.76
N LEU A 139 -1.89 5.42 7.05
CA LEU A 139 -0.82 4.63 7.63
C LEU A 139 -1.37 3.79 8.78
N LEU A 140 -0.66 2.71 9.12
CA LEU A 140 -1.01 1.85 10.25
C LEU A 140 -1.03 2.70 11.52
N THR A 141 -2.24 2.88 12.05
CA THR A 141 -2.47 3.74 13.21
C THR A 141 -2.23 2.95 14.48
N PRO A 142 -1.38 3.46 15.40
CA PRO A 142 -1.22 2.88 16.73
C PRO A 142 -2.54 2.80 17.51
N ASP A 143 -2.72 1.72 18.27
CA ASP A 143 -3.93 1.52 19.08
C ASP A 143 -4.20 2.67 20.05
N SER A 144 -3.16 3.27 20.61
CA SER A 144 -3.27 4.43 21.51
C SER A 144 -3.92 5.64 20.84
N ILE A 145 -3.74 5.85 19.54
CA ILE A 145 -4.43 6.89 18.78
C ILE A 145 -5.83 6.42 18.39
N ARG A 146 -5.94 5.15 17.97
CA ARG A 146 -7.19 4.62 17.44
C ARG A 146 -8.29 4.49 18.49
N GLN A 147 -7.94 4.15 19.73
CA GLN A 147 -8.87 4.09 20.87
C GLN A 147 -9.54 5.45 21.15
N HIS A 148 -8.87 6.55 20.80
CA HIS A 148 -9.40 7.92 20.90
C HIS A 148 -10.12 8.38 19.63
N GLY A 149 -10.40 7.49 18.68
CA GLY A 149 -11.11 7.77 17.44
C GLY A 149 -10.25 8.32 16.29
N GLY A 150 -8.95 8.50 16.51
CA GLY A 150 -8.02 9.03 15.51
C GLY A 150 -7.48 7.98 14.53
N ALA A 151 -6.94 8.45 13.42
CA ALA A 151 -6.10 7.70 12.48
C ALA A 151 -5.02 8.61 11.89
N ILE A 152 -3.85 8.03 11.58
CA ILE A 152 -2.72 8.77 11.01
C ILE A 152 -2.56 8.56 9.52
N PHE A 153 -2.05 9.58 8.84
CA PHE A 153 -1.77 9.57 7.41
C PHE A 153 -0.54 10.43 7.11
N GLY A 154 0.07 10.26 5.93
CA GLY A 154 1.24 11.03 5.53
C GLY A 154 1.19 11.55 4.09
N ASP A 155 1.99 12.57 3.83
CA ASP A 155 2.33 13.08 2.49
C ASP A 155 3.77 13.62 2.47
N ARG A 156 4.23 14.06 1.29
CA ARG A 156 5.48 14.82 1.17
C ARG A 156 5.23 16.20 0.58
N ARG A 157 5.63 17.25 1.29
CA ARG A 157 5.56 18.65 0.84
C ARG A 157 6.87 19.34 1.19
N TYR A 158 7.31 20.29 0.37
CA TYR A 158 8.54 21.05 0.62
C TYR A 158 9.74 20.13 0.94
N ASP A 159 9.87 19.05 0.16
CA ASP A 159 10.89 18.01 0.34
C ASP A 159 10.91 17.34 1.74
N THR A 160 9.80 17.41 2.47
CA THR A 160 9.67 16.91 3.83
C THR A 160 8.52 15.93 3.93
N THR A 161 8.75 14.78 4.58
CA THR A 161 7.70 13.81 4.90
C THR A 161 6.93 14.28 6.14
N PHE A 162 5.64 14.57 5.97
CA PHE A 162 4.77 14.95 7.06
C PHE A 162 3.85 13.80 7.47
N ILE A 163 3.58 13.71 8.78
CA ILE A 163 2.64 12.76 9.36
C ILE A 163 1.61 13.57 10.14
N TYR A 164 0.35 13.31 9.84
CA TYR A 164 -0.80 14.02 10.40
C TYR A 164 -1.76 13.04 11.05
N HIS A 165 -2.86 13.58 11.58
CA HIS A 165 -3.96 12.84 12.16
C HIS A 165 -5.28 13.41 11.66
N ASN A 166 -6.30 12.56 11.63
CA ASN A 166 -7.72 12.92 11.45
C ASN A 166 -8.58 11.92 12.24
N GLY A 167 -9.90 12.13 12.27
CA GLY A 167 -10.82 11.07 12.68
C GLY A 167 -10.72 9.86 11.74
N ALA A 168 -10.83 8.65 12.27
CA ALA A 168 -10.74 7.40 11.51
C ALA A 168 -11.83 7.28 10.44
N ASP A 169 -12.95 8.01 10.57
CA ASP A 169 -14.08 8.03 9.63
C ASP A 169 -13.91 9.05 8.49
N SER A 170 -12.88 9.89 8.56
CA SER A 170 -12.56 10.85 7.51
C SER A 170 -12.14 10.13 6.23
N TYR A 171 -12.46 10.69 5.07
CA TYR A 171 -11.94 10.24 3.79
C TYR A 171 -11.99 11.39 2.78
N TYR A 172 -11.07 11.38 1.81
CA TYR A 172 -10.92 12.45 0.82
C TYR A 172 -10.58 11.86 -0.54
N ALA A 173 -10.98 12.56 -1.61
CA ALA A 173 -10.66 12.17 -2.98
C ALA A 173 -9.15 12.09 -3.27
N SER A 174 -8.35 12.84 -2.52
CA SER A 174 -6.88 12.85 -2.59
C SER A 174 -6.20 11.95 -1.57
N ARG A 175 -6.95 11.17 -0.77
CA ARG A 175 -6.39 10.27 0.23
C ARG A 175 -6.67 8.81 -0.12
N GLY A 176 -5.60 8.04 -0.29
CA GLY A 176 -5.66 6.60 -0.47
C GLY A 176 -4.84 5.88 0.58
N PHE A 177 -4.23 4.77 0.18
CA PHE A 177 -3.27 4.04 0.99
C PHE A 177 -2.24 3.37 0.10
N ARG A 178 -1.09 3.08 0.70
CA ARG A 178 -0.04 2.22 0.16
C ARG A 178 0.03 0.97 1.02
N ALA A 179 0.43 -0.13 0.41
CA ALA A 179 0.56 -1.40 1.09
C ALA A 179 1.92 -2.03 0.78
N LYS A 180 2.31 -2.95 1.67
CA LYS A 180 3.44 -3.84 1.48
C LYS A 180 3.02 -5.30 1.62
N LEU A 181 3.74 -6.18 0.96
CA LEU A 181 3.68 -7.62 1.12
C LEU A 181 5.07 -8.11 1.53
N ILE A 182 5.15 -8.76 2.69
CA ILE A 182 6.41 -9.29 3.22
C ILE A 182 6.71 -10.64 2.55
N LEU A 183 7.93 -10.78 2.03
CA LEU A 183 8.42 -12.03 1.43
C LEU A 183 9.27 -12.84 2.40
N LYS A 184 10.12 -12.14 3.17
CA LYS A 184 11.06 -12.70 4.14
C LYS A 184 11.29 -11.71 5.27
#